data_AF-A0A9E4AJ65-F1
#
_entry.id   AF-A0A9E4AJ65-F1
#
_cell.length_a   1.000
_cell.length_b   1.000
_cell.length_c   1.000
_cell.angle_alpha   90.00
_cell.angle_beta   90.00
_cell.angle_gamma   90.00
#
_symmetry.space_group_name_H-M   'P 1'
#
loop_
_entity.id
_entity.type
_entity.pdbx_description
1 polymer ?
#
loop_
_entity_poly.entity_id
_entity_poly.type
_entity_poly.pdbx_seq_one_letter_code
_entity_poly.pdbx_strand_id
1 'polypeptide(L)'
;MIITGQGMITYYIYNKLFDETYTAYIQKNGNCWEGSIAELPEIEYTAETAEAVQEKLPDMLEKTLIAKEEAWDQQIKEDMEAGRLDHLIEKAIEDYKAGRCSKIV
;
A
#
# COMPACT_ATOMS: atom_id res chain seq x y z
N MET A 1 -10.61 7.52 -17.56
CA MET A 1 -11.89 7.74 -16.87
C MET A 1 -12.86 6.67 -17.37
N ILE A 2 -13.13 5.61 -16.59
CA ILE A 2 -14.16 4.63 -16.91
C ILE A 2 -15.31 4.88 -15.94
N ILE A 3 -16.41 5.43 -16.44
CA ILE A 3 -17.59 5.73 -15.63
C ILE A 3 -18.49 4.50 -15.65
N THR A 4 -18.33 3.61 -14.67
CA THR A 4 -19.28 2.53 -14.44
C THR A 4 -20.55 3.12 -13.82
N GLY A 5 -21.71 2.81 -14.40
CA GLY A 5 -22.98 3.43 -14.05
C GLY A 5 -23.31 3.33 -12.56
N GLN A 6 -23.89 4.43 -12.04
CA GLN A 6 -24.34 4.67 -10.66
C GLN A 6 -23.28 5.12 -9.66
N GLY A 7 -23.02 6.44 -9.62
CA GLY A 7 -22.52 7.17 -8.44
C GLY A 7 -21.11 6.85 -7.92
N MET A 8 -20.43 5.85 -8.50
CA MET A 8 -19.10 5.38 -8.09
C MET A 8 -18.13 5.56 -9.26
N ILE A 9 -17.04 6.28 -8.99
CA ILE A 9 -15.95 6.56 -9.91
C ILE A 9 -14.76 5.71 -9.46
N THR A 10 -14.31 4.82 -10.33
CA THR A 10 -13.06 4.08 -10.12
C THR A 10 -11.97 4.72 -10.95
N TYR A 11 -10.81 4.99 -10.34
CA TYR A 11 -9.65 5.52 -11.03
C TYR A 11 -8.35 4.92 -10.48
N TYR A 12 -7.29 5.03 -11.27
CA TYR A 12 -6.00 4.44 -10.98
C TYR A 12 -5.00 5.53 -10.61
N ILE A 13 -4.31 5.34 -9.49
CA ILE A 13 -3.26 6.22 -9.00
C ILE A 13 -1.93 5.51 -9.23
N TYR A 14 -1.10 6.02 -10.13
CA TYR A 14 0.27 5.52 -10.29
C TYR A 14 1.18 6.21 -9.28
N ASN A 15 1.76 5.42 -8.38
CA ASN A 15 2.75 5.87 -7.43
C ASN A 15 4.16 5.65 -8.02
N LYS A 16 4.90 6.76 -8.21
CA LYS A 16 6.26 6.73 -8.79
C LYS A 16 7.33 6.25 -7.82
N LEU A 17 7.12 6.37 -6.51
CA LEU A 17 8.12 5.97 -5.51
C LEU A 17 8.23 4.45 -5.46
N PHE A 18 7.10 3.76 -5.54
CA PHE A 18 7.03 2.30 -5.45
C PHE A 18 6.87 1.60 -6.81
N ASP A 19 6.78 2.37 -7.91
CA ASP A 19 6.50 1.88 -9.28
C ASP A 19 5.23 1.00 -9.36
N GLU A 20 4.20 1.40 -8.60
CA GLU A 20 2.99 0.61 -8.41
C GLU A 20 1.74 1.41 -8.78
N THR A 21 0.70 0.71 -9.23
CA THR A 21 -0.60 1.31 -9.55
C THR A 21 -1.64 0.86 -8.53
N TYR A 22 -2.30 1.84 -7.93
CA TYR A 22 -3.30 1.67 -6.90
C TYR A 22 -4.70 1.96 -7.45
N THR A 23 -5.70 1.24 -6.95
CA THR A 23 -7.11 1.44 -7.33
C THR A 23 -7.78 2.32 -6.29
N ALA A 24 -8.33 3.44 -6.73
CA ALA A 24 -9.09 4.34 -5.88
C ALA A 24 -10.56 4.36 -6.31
N TYR A 25 -11.43 4.33 -5.30
CA TYR A 25 -12.88 4.41 -5.44
C TYR A 25 -13.34 5.75 -4.89
N ILE A 26 -14.19 6.44 -5.64
CA ILE A 26 -14.86 7.66 -5.20
C ILE A 26 -16.35 7.44 -5.33
N GLN A 27 -17.07 7.58 -4.24
CA GLN A 27 -18.52 7.44 -4.18
C GLN A 27 -19.16 8.72 -3.68
N LYS A 28 -20.34 9.04 -4.22
CA LYS A 28 -21.14 10.17 -3.73
C LYS A 28 -21.95 9.73 -2.50
N ASN A 29 -21.72 10.37 -1.36
CA ASN A 29 -22.43 10.13 -0.11
C ASN A 29 -23.19 11.40 0.31
N GLY A 30 -24.48 11.48 -0.06
CA GLY A 30 -25.31 12.66 0.17
C GLY A 30 -24.81 13.90 -0.59
N ASN A 31 -24.42 14.93 0.17
CA ASN A 31 -23.84 16.17 -0.35
C ASN A 31 -22.31 16.14 -0.49
N CYS A 32 -21.66 15.07 -0.03
CA CYS A 32 -20.22 14.91 -0.05
C CYS A 32 -19.80 13.78 -0.99
N TRP A 33 -18.52 13.79 -1.33
CA TRP A 33 -17.82 12.74 -2.05
C TRP A 33 -16.82 12.10 -1.10
N GLU A 34 -16.84 10.78 -1.04
CA GLU A 34 -15.95 9.98 -0.23
C GLU A 34 -15.04 9.18 -1.16
N GLY A 35 -13.74 9.24 -0.90
CA GLY A 35 -12.72 8.52 -1.63
C GLY A 35 -11.98 7.55 -0.73
N SER A 36 -11.65 6.38 -1.27
CA SER A 36 -10.89 5.35 -0.58
C SER A 36 -10.01 4.56 -1.55
N ILE A 37 -8.92 3.99 -1.05
CA ILE A 37 -7.98 3.18 -1.84
C ILE A 37 -8.22 1.71 -1.55
N ALA A 38 -8.42 0.90 -2.59
CA ALA A 38 -8.81 -0.51 -2.47
C ALA A 38 -7.77 -1.33 -1.73
N GLU A 39 -6.49 -1.09 -2.02
CA GLU A 39 -5.37 -1.81 -1.41
C GLU A 39 -5.05 -1.28 0.00
N LEU A 40 -5.49 -0.06 0.30
CA LEU A 40 -5.22 0.65 1.57
C LEU A 40 -6.50 1.31 2.06
N PRO A 41 -7.45 0.53 2.63
CA PRO A 41 -8.72 1.06 3.11
C PRO A 41 -8.58 2.02 4.28
N GLU A 42 -7.39 2.10 4.89
CA GLU A 42 -7.01 3.11 5.88
C GLU A 42 -6.92 4.53 5.30
N ILE A 43 -6.73 4.66 3.99
CA ILE A 43 -6.70 5.96 3.30
C ILE A 43 -8.12 6.25 2.82
N GLU A 44 -8.84 7.02 3.62
CA GLU A 44 -10.13 7.58 3.28
C GLU A 44 -10.09 9.12 3.32
N TYR A 45 -10.82 9.75 2.42
CA TYR A 45 -10.95 11.20 2.39
C TYR A 45 -12.32 11.64 1.90
N THR A 46 -12.97 12.54 2.63
CA THR A 46 -14.28 13.09 2.28
C THR A 46 -14.17 14.57 1.97
N ALA A 47 -14.76 15.00 0.85
CA ALA A 47 -14.83 16.41 0.46
C ALA A 47 -16.16 16.76 -0.21
N GLU A 48 -16.41 18.05 -0.43
CA GLU A 48 -17.64 18.53 -1.08
C GLU A 48 -17.67 18.24 -2.60
N THR A 49 -16.50 18.02 -3.21
CA THR A 49 -16.36 17.74 -4.66
C THR A 49 -15.50 16.51 -4.93
N ALA A 50 -15.81 15.78 -6.00
CA ALA A 50 -15.03 14.63 -6.43
C ALA A 50 -13.57 15.01 -6.79
N GLU A 51 -13.37 16.22 -7.34
CA GLU A 51 -12.04 16.72 -7.72
C GLU A 51 -11.14 16.93 -6.50
N ALA A 52 -11.69 17.49 -5.40
CA ALA A 52 -10.93 17.65 -4.16
C ALA A 52 -10.50 16.28 -3.59
N VAL A 53 -11.35 15.26 -3.74
CA VAL A 53 -11.00 13.89 -3.35
C VAL A 53 -9.90 13.32 -4.26
N GLN A 54 -10.02 13.50 -5.57
CA GLN A 54 -9.03 13.02 -6.54
C GLN A 54 -7.65 13.66 -6.37
N GLU A 55 -7.60 14.94 -6.01
CA GLU A 55 -6.35 15.66 -5.74
C GLU A 55 -5.71 15.20 -4.43
N LYS A 56 -6.53 14.94 -3.40
CA LYS A 56 -6.01 14.67 -2.06
C LYS A 56 -5.59 13.22 -1.84
N LEU A 57 -6.30 12.26 -2.43
CA LEU A 57 -5.99 10.85 -2.33
C LEU A 57 -4.55 10.47 -2.72
N PRO A 58 -3.94 10.94 -3.84
CA PRO A 58 -2.56 10.60 -4.18
C PRO A 58 -1.55 11.19 -3.19
N ASP A 59 -1.76 12.40 -2.67
CA ASP A 59 -0.91 13.00 -1.62
C ASP A 59 -0.98 12.18 -0.32
N MET A 60 -2.17 11.72 0.06
CA MET A 60 -2.34 10.86 1.23
C MET A 60 -1.71 9.48 1.03
N LEU A 61 -1.89 8.88 -0.15
CA LEU A 61 -1.26 7.61 -0.52
C LEU A 61 0.25 7.68 -0.40
N GLU A 62 0.87 8.69 -1.00
CA GLU A 62 2.32 8.87 -0.96
C GLU A 62 2.83 8.96 0.48
N LYS A 63 2.22 9.79 1.32
CA LYS A 63 2.61 9.96 2.72
C LYS A 63 2.46 8.68 3.54
N THR A 64 1.36 7.96 3.36
CA THR A 64 1.13 6.70 4.07
C THR A 64 2.15 5.64 3.67
N LEU A 65 2.47 5.52 2.37
CA LEU A 65 3.46 4.56 1.91
C LEU A 65 4.86 4.88 2.43
N ILE A 66 5.27 6.17 2.42
CA ILE A 66 6.56 6.60 3.00
C ILE A 66 6.61 6.28 4.49
N ALA A 67 5.56 6.62 5.24
CA ALA A 67 5.53 6.35 6.69
C ALA A 67 5.60 4.84 7.00
N LYS A 68 4.98 4.00 6.16
CA LYS A 68 5.09 2.54 6.27
C LYS A 68 6.50 2.07 5.94
N GLU A 69 7.13 2.58 4.89
CA GLU A 69 8.53 2.27 4.55
C GLU A 69 9.48 2.62 5.71
N GLU A 70 9.37 3.83 6.27
CA GLU A 70 10.20 4.27 7.40
C GLU A 70 9.98 3.39 8.65
N ALA A 71 8.74 3.01 8.94
CA ALA A 71 8.43 2.11 10.06
C ALA A 71 8.97 0.69 9.84
N TRP A 72 9.05 0.24 8.59
CA TRP A 72 9.68 -1.03 8.24
C TRP A 72 11.20 -0.96 8.39
N ASP A 73 11.84 0.11 7.93
CA ASP A 73 13.28 0.31 8.06
C ASP A 73 13.71 0.30 9.54
N GLN A 74 12.96 1.02 10.38
CA GLN A 74 13.22 1.05 11.83
C GLN A 74 13.08 -0.34 12.46
N GLN A 75 12.00 -1.07 12.19
CA GLN A 75 11.81 -2.41 12.73
C GLN A 75 12.90 -3.38 12.29
N ILE A 76 13.28 -3.36 11.01
CA ILE A 76 14.35 -4.21 10.49
C ILE A 76 15.67 -3.91 11.20
N LYS A 77 15.98 -2.63 11.44
CA LYS A 77 17.17 -2.23 12.20
C LYS A 77 17.13 -2.73 13.64
N GLU A 78 16.01 -2.58 14.33
CA GLU A 78 15.83 -3.09 15.70
C GLU A 78 15.95 -4.62 15.76
N ASP A 79 15.36 -5.34 14.80
CA ASP A 79 15.46 -6.81 14.72
C ASP A 79 16.88 -7.28 14.37
N MET A 80 17.63 -6.52 13.55
CA MET A 80 19.06 -6.73 13.31
C MET A 80 19.87 -6.55 14.59
N GLU A 81 19.68 -5.45 15.31
CA GLU A 81 20.41 -5.17 16.57
C GLU A 81 20.05 -6.18 17.68
N ALA A 82 18.81 -6.66 17.70
CA ALA A 82 18.34 -7.68 18.63
C ALA A 82 18.74 -9.12 18.25
N GLY A 83 19.41 -9.33 17.11
CA GLY A 83 19.78 -10.65 16.61
C GLY A 83 18.59 -11.56 16.29
N ARG A 84 17.41 -10.99 16.08
CA ARG A 84 16.17 -11.75 15.81
C ARG A 84 16.16 -12.32 14.39
N LEU A 85 16.94 -11.72 13.49
CA LEU A 85 17.12 -12.20 12.13
C LEU A 85 18.12 -13.37 12.04
N ASP A 86 18.98 -13.59 13.05
CA ASP A 86 19.94 -14.70 13.06
C ASP A 86 19.26 -16.06 12.97
N HIS A 87 18.13 -16.24 13.67
CA HIS A 87 17.36 -17.49 13.59
C HIS A 87 16.80 -17.76 12.19
N LEU A 88 16.45 -16.71 11.43
CA LEU A 88 16.00 -16.84 10.04
C LEU A 88 17.15 -17.27 9.13
N ILE A 89 18.37 -16.77 9.38
CA ILE A 89 19.58 -17.16 8.66
C ILE A 89 19.93 -18.62 8.95
N GLU A 90 19.91 -19.04 10.22
CA GLU A 90 20.17 -20.43 10.61
C GLU A 90 19.15 -21.38 9.97
N LYS A 91 17.86 -21.03 10.02
CA LYS A 91 16.79 -21.81 9.41
C LYS A 91 16.96 -21.89 7.89
N ALA A 92 17.32 -20.80 7.22
CA ALA A 92 17.57 -20.81 5.78
C ALA A 92 18.77 -21.70 5.41
N ILE A 93 19.83 -21.70 6.21
CA ILE A 93 20.98 -22.61 6.04
C ILE A 93 20.55 -24.07 6.25
N GLU A 94 19.71 -24.34 7.24
CA GLU A 94 19.22 -25.69 7.54
C GLU A 94 18.31 -26.21 6.42
N ASP A 95 17.38 -25.40 5.94
CA ASP A 95 16.52 -25.71 4.78
C ASP A 95 17.34 -25.94 3.50
N TYR A 96 18.39 -25.14 3.27
CA TYR A 96 19.32 -25.36 2.16
C TYR A 96 20.06 -26.70 2.28
N LYS A 97 20.61 -27.01 3.46
CA LYS A 97 21.29 -28.30 3.73
C LYS A 97 20.34 -29.48 3.64
N ALA A 98 19.08 -29.30 4.05
CA ALA A 98 18.04 -30.32 3.96
C ALA A 98 17.47 -30.48 2.53
N GLY A 99 17.97 -29.72 1.54
CA GLY A 99 17.54 -29.80 0.15
C GLY A 99 16.12 -29.29 -0.08
N ARG A 100 15.57 -28.50 0.85
CA ARG A 100 14.21 -27.93 0.74
C ARG A 100 14.18 -26.67 -0.12
N CYS A 101 15.34 -26.10 -0.45
CA CYS A 101 15.44 -25.06 -1.47
C CYS A 101 15.30 -25.67 -2.88
N SER A 102 14.18 -25.37 -3.53
CA SER A 102 14.01 -25.65 -4.95
C SER A 102 14.44 -24.44 -5.77
N LYS A 103 15.11 -24.68 -6.89
CA LYS A 103 15.37 -23.62 -7.88
C LYS A 103 14.02 -23.15 -8.41
N ILE A 104 13.75 -21.85 -8.30
CA ILE A 104 12.65 -21.23 -9.03
C ILE A 104 13.05 -21.32 -10.52
N VAL A 105 12.31 -22.14 -11.27
CA VAL A 105 12.47 -22.32 -12.72
C VAL A 105 11.54 -21.40 -13.48
#